data_AF-A0A932YE27-F1
#
_entry.id   AF-A0A932YE27-F1
#
_cell.length_a   1.000
_cell.length_b   1.000
_cell.length_c   1.000
_cell.angle_alpha   90.00
_cell.angle_beta   90.00
_cell.angle_gamma   90.00
#
_symmetry.space_group_name_H-M   'P 1'
#
loop_
_entity.id
_entity.type
_entity.pdbx_description
1 polymer ?
#
loop_
_entity_poly.entity_id
_entity_poly.type
_entity_poly.pdbx_seq_one_letter_code
_entity_poly.pdbx_strand_id
1 'polypeptide(L)'
;MPKKHLAFFASLAFFASLAFCQQESRYFQNITVEAGDTIWSISQRYLKDPRRWPEILKYNNLPGSDPTVTLAGQTLKIPVLLIKEELRAAKVIEAVNNTQCRRKESVDWTSLKKSQELYQEDGVRTGELSRAAIRFAVGEDLVLESNSFAVIRPERLAKDFGRGVSLVGGSVQSRGVRVLTQTARVTPKTKETAYRARIREDLATVVEVFKGAADVEGKGAVVLVRQGFGTEVPVGQAPSAPMVLPPMPQAIASAPSGSGPAPADADATKTGEAPYAAMLAKGEIKFPQTSAPGPRGSGYAADEAELKISYYKIQIARQPDAASVVWESSLPVYKTFALKETGIKDGVYYLRLALRDRLGLEGSFGEWKKIEIDSQPPSIEIFYPHAGVRLVKNNPMEITGKTEKNAFVSINEKEFRAGPDGNFNIPLYLKTGKNTLKIVSSDLSGNNAEQSFDVFYETSEYGPLADAYAAQDKSRSLVKAGEDKKSAAGVEKIAQSGVGAVAAVIIIGIVVLLIL
;
A
#
# COMPACT_ATOMS: atom_id res chain seq x y z
N MET A 1 95.40 6.30 -1.96
CA MET A 1 94.54 5.10 -1.77
C MET A 1 93.83 5.24 -0.42
N PRO A 2 92.65 4.65 -0.16
CA PRO A 2 91.56 4.24 -1.08
C PRO A 2 90.14 4.71 -0.60
N LYS A 3 89.10 4.53 -1.45
CA LYS A 3 87.63 4.54 -1.14
C LYS A 3 87.04 5.83 -0.51
N LYS A 4 86.15 6.60 -1.16
CA LYS A 4 84.76 6.36 -1.62
C LYS A 4 83.72 6.09 -0.51
N HIS A 5 82.73 6.99 -0.38
CA HIS A 5 81.28 6.83 -0.03
C HIS A 5 80.77 8.26 0.31
N LEU A 6 79.93 9.01 -0.43
CA LEU A 6 78.84 8.82 -1.41
C LEU A 6 77.43 8.89 -0.81
N ALA A 7 76.66 9.90 -1.26
CA ALA A 7 75.21 10.09 -1.17
C ALA A 7 74.55 10.12 0.23
N PHE A 8 74.25 11.33 0.71
CA PHE A 8 73.19 11.57 1.69
C PHE A 8 71.83 11.44 0.98
N PHE A 9 70.95 10.56 1.43
CA PHE A 9 69.71 10.23 0.70
C PHE A 9 68.58 11.24 0.94
N ALA A 10 67.74 11.44 -0.07
CA ALA A 10 66.61 12.38 -0.07
C ALA A 10 65.25 11.67 0.11
N SER A 11 64.20 12.47 0.34
CA SER A 11 62.77 12.12 0.24
C SER A 11 62.28 10.97 1.14
N LEU A 12 61.62 11.24 2.26
CA LEU A 12 60.20 11.63 2.35
C LEU A 12 59.22 10.55 1.82
N ALA A 13 58.32 10.12 2.71
CA ALA A 13 57.10 9.36 2.46
C ALA A 13 57.23 7.98 1.75
N PHE A 14 57.56 6.94 2.52
CA PHE A 14 57.21 5.56 2.15
C PHE A 14 56.56 4.81 3.31
N PHE A 15 55.34 4.31 3.08
CA PHE A 15 54.58 3.41 3.94
C PHE A 15 54.59 3.71 5.45
N ALA A 16 53.81 4.73 5.83
CA ALA A 16 52.99 4.58 7.02
C ALA A 16 52.09 3.35 6.78
N SER A 17 52.46 2.20 7.36
CA SER A 17 51.71 0.97 7.18
C SER A 17 50.30 1.19 7.70
N LEU A 18 49.30 1.07 6.81
CA LEU A 18 47.92 0.93 7.23
C LEU A 18 47.80 -0.38 8.01
N ALA A 19 48.03 -0.28 9.32
CA ALA A 19 47.40 -1.12 10.31
C ALA A 19 45.90 -0.86 10.20
N PHE A 20 45.30 -1.45 9.15
CA PHE A 20 43.87 -1.62 9.00
C PHE A 20 43.49 -2.57 10.13
N CYS A 21 43.34 -1.99 11.32
CA CYS A 21 42.91 -2.69 12.51
C CYS A 21 41.57 -3.29 12.14
N GLN A 22 41.56 -4.60 11.89
CA GLN A 22 40.34 -5.33 11.64
C GLN A 22 39.59 -5.33 12.96
N GLN A 23 38.79 -4.28 13.14
CA GLN A 23 37.70 -4.23 14.08
C GLN A 23 36.62 -5.17 13.54
N GLU A 24 36.96 -6.47 13.50
CA GLU A 24 35.99 -7.53 13.57
C GLU A 24 35.00 -7.14 14.65
N SER A 25 33.73 -7.00 14.27
CA SER A 25 32.64 -6.97 15.24
C SER A 25 32.64 -8.34 15.90
N ARG A 26 33.43 -8.51 16.96
CA ARG A 26 33.51 -9.76 17.71
C ARG A 26 32.22 -9.92 18.47
N TYR A 27 31.29 -10.63 17.85
CA TYR A 27 30.05 -11.01 18.47
C TYR A 27 30.35 -11.94 19.65
N PHE A 28 29.86 -11.59 20.83
CA PHE A 28 29.97 -12.39 22.05
C PHE A 28 28.57 -12.88 22.45
N GLN A 29 28.48 -14.11 22.92
CA GLN A 29 27.32 -14.64 23.63
C GLN A 29 27.67 -14.66 25.12
N ASN A 30 26.73 -14.23 25.96
CA ASN A 30 26.87 -14.29 27.42
C ASN A 30 26.31 -15.63 27.91
N ILE A 31 27.10 -16.38 28.68
CA ILE A 31 26.71 -17.65 29.27
C ILE A 31 26.90 -17.55 30.79
N THR A 32 25.84 -17.85 31.54
CA THR A 32 25.92 -17.95 33.00
C THR A 32 26.46 -19.31 33.39
N VAL A 33 27.42 -19.33 34.31
CA VAL A 33 28.12 -20.55 34.74
C VAL A 33 27.34 -21.25 35.86
N GLU A 34 27.03 -22.54 35.66
CA GLU A 34 26.31 -23.36 36.62
C GLU A 34 27.22 -23.80 37.80
N ALA A 35 26.63 -24.25 38.91
CA ALA A 35 27.40 -24.66 40.08
C ALA A 35 28.20 -25.94 39.78
N GLY A 36 29.53 -25.84 39.80
CA GLY A 36 30.45 -26.92 39.44
C GLY A 36 31.01 -26.86 38.02
N ASP A 37 30.54 -25.94 37.16
CA ASP A 37 31.16 -25.74 35.84
C ASP A 37 32.54 -25.07 35.98
N THR A 38 33.52 -25.60 35.23
CA THR A 38 34.90 -25.13 35.13
C THR A 38 35.17 -24.56 33.74
N ILE A 39 36.27 -23.82 33.55
CA ILE A 39 36.60 -23.29 32.21
C ILE A 39 36.77 -24.44 31.20
N TRP A 40 37.25 -25.60 31.65
CA TRP A 40 37.33 -26.81 30.83
C TRP A 40 35.96 -27.39 30.46
N SER A 41 35.03 -27.58 31.42
CA SER A 41 33.69 -28.12 31.11
C SER A 41 32.90 -27.18 30.20
N ILE A 42 32.97 -25.87 30.45
CA ILE A 42 32.38 -24.82 29.60
C ILE A 42 33.00 -24.87 28.20
N SER A 43 34.32 -25.09 28.08
CA SER A 43 34.98 -25.21 26.78
C SER A 43 34.59 -26.48 26.04
N GLN A 44 34.42 -27.61 26.73
CA GLN A 44 33.93 -28.86 26.15
C GLN A 44 32.43 -28.81 25.78
N ARG A 45 31.62 -28.09 26.55
CA ARG A 45 30.18 -27.89 26.34
C ARG A 45 29.92 -26.92 25.19
N TYR A 46 30.50 -25.73 25.23
CA TYR A 46 30.21 -24.64 24.29
C TYR A 46 31.18 -24.52 23.11
N LEU A 47 32.48 -24.78 23.27
CA LEU A 47 33.45 -24.68 22.17
C LEU A 47 33.56 -26.01 21.42
N LYS A 48 34.00 -25.97 20.16
CA LYS A 48 34.21 -27.19 19.35
C LYS A 48 35.39 -28.06 19.81
N ASP A 49 36.18 -27.58 20.77
CA ASP A 49 37.45 -28.15 21.22
C ASP A 49 37.72 -27.68 22.66
N PRO A 50 37.82 -28.61 23.64
CA PRO A 50 38.06 -28.26 25.05
C PRO A 50 39.33 -27.43 25.27
N ARG A 51 40.35 -27.58 24.41
CA ARG A 51 41.65 -26.88 24.55
C ARG A 51 41.57 -25.38 24.25
N ARG A 52 40.41 -24.87 23.82
CA ARG A 52 40.19 -23.45 23.49
C ARG A 52 39.78 -22.59 24.69
N TRP A 53 39.84 -23.12 25.92
CA TRP A 53 39.68 -22.34 27.17
C TRP A 53 40.49 -21.03 27.24
N PRO A 54 41.71 -20.88 26.65
CA PRO A 54 42.42 -19.60 26.69
C PRO A 54 41.71 -18.48 25.92
N GLU A 55 40.92 -18.80 24.88
CA GLU A 55 40.10 -17.81 24.19
C GLU A 55 38.91 -17.34 25.05
N ILE A 56 38.47 -18.10 26.06
CA ILE A 56 37.49 -17.61 27.05
C ILE A 56 38.16 -16.64 28.02
N LEU A 57 39.32 -17.00 28.58
CA LEU A 57 40.08 -16.14 29.52
C LEU A 57 40.33 -14.74 28.92
N LYS A 58 40.80 -14.70 27.68
CA LYS A 58 41.15 -13.52 26.87
C LYS A 58 40.08 -12.43 26.77
N TYR A 59 38.80 -12.76 26.96
CA TYR A 59 37.69 -11.80 26.88
C TYR A 59 36.93 -11.60 28.20
N ASN A 60 37.36 -12.26 29.29
CA ASN A 60 36.64 -12.28 30.57
C ASN A 60 37.47 -11.84 31.78
N ASN A 61 38.76 -11.53 31.62
CA ASN A 61 39.65 -11.00 32.68
C ASN A 61 39.61 -11.83 33.98
N LEU A 62 39.54 -13.15 33.82
CA LEU A 62 39.37 -14.09 34.93
C LEU A 62 40.66 -14.21 35.76
N PRO A 63 40.57 -14.34 37.10
CA PRO A 63 41.71 -14.18 38.01
C PRO A 63 42.68 -15.36 38.08
N GLY A 64 42.55 -16.37 37.20
CA GLY A 64 43.41 -17.55 37.21
C GLY A 64 43.52 -18.23 35.84
N SER A 65 44.72 -18.75 35.56
CA SER A 65 45.04 -19.51 34.35
C SER A 65 44.76 -21.02 34.49
N ASP A 66 44.20 -21.44 35.62
CA ASP A 66 43.86 -22.85 35.90
C ASP A 66 42.47 -23.17 35.30
N PRO A 67 42.37 -24.07 34.31
CA PRO A 67 41.10 -24.41 33.66
C PRO A 67 40.16 -25.25 34.55
N THR A 68 40.63 -25.70 35.70
CA THR A 68 39.94 -26.60 36.66
C THR A 68 39.16 -25.83 37.73
N VAL A 69 39.38 -24.52 37.86
CA VAL A 69 38.66 -23.68 38.84
C VAL A 69 37.20 -23.52 38.43
N THR A 70 36.29 -23.76 39.38
CA THR A 70 34.84 -23.56 39.20
C THR A 70 34.48 -22.08 39.22
N LEU A 71 33.78 -21.59 38.20
CA LEU A 71 33.40 -20.17 38.05
C LEU A 71 31.90 -19.92 38.35
N ALA A 72 31.32 -20.71 39.24
CA ALA A 72 29.88 -20.73 39.55
C ALA A 72 29.28 -19.33 39.71
N GLY A 73 28.18 -19.06 38.99
CA GLY A 73 27.45 -17.78 39.03
C GLY A 73 28.05 -16.64 38.19
N GLN A 74 29.24 -16.80 37.61
CA GLN A 74 29.81 -15.78 36.72
C GLN A 74 29.13 -15.78 35.34
N THR A 75 29.21 -14.65 34.62
CA THR A 75 28.72 -14.52 33.24
C THR A 75 29.88 -14.35 32.29
N LEU A 76 30.09 -15.34 31.41
CA LEU A 76 31.22 -15.39 30.47
C LEU A 76 30.80 -14.95 29.07
N LYS A 77 31.56 -14.00 28.51
CA LYS A 77 31.51 -13.56 27.12
C LYS A 77 32.31 -14.54 26.26
N ILE A 78 31.64 -15.41 25.52
CA ILE A 78 32.30 -16.35 24.61
C ILE A 78 32.17 -15.84 23.16
N PRO A 79 33.26 -15.78 22.37
CA PRO A 79 33.18 -15.38 20.95
C PRO A 79 32.30 -16.35 20.16
N VAL A 80 31.24 -15.83 19.53
CA VAL A 80 30.20 -16.62 18.84
C VAL A 80 30.77 -17.59 17.80
N LEU A 81 31.83 -17.19 17.09
CA LEU A 81 32.48 -18.00 16.05
C LEU A 81 33.15 -19.26 16.60
N LEU A 82 33.50 -19.28 17.90
CA LEU A 82 34.10 -20.44 18.57
C LEU A 82 33.05 -21.38 19.18
N ILE A 83 31.85 -20.88 19.47
CA ILE A 83 30.71 -21.66 19.99
C ILE A 83 30.23 -22.66 18.93
N LYS A 84 29.83 -23.87 19.35
CA LYS A 84 29.15 -24.87 18.51
C LYS A 84 27.89 -24.29 17.88
N GLU A 85 27.61 -24.64 16.63
CA GLU A 85 26.48 -24.13 15.85
C GLU A 85 25.15 -24.24 16.59
N GLU A 86 24.89 -25.40 17.21
CA GLU A 86 23.65 -25.72 17.95
C GLU A 86 23.39 -24.85 19.20
N LEU A 87 24.46 -24.25 19.77
CA LEU A 87 24.41 -23.45 21.00
C LEU A 87 24.48 -21.93 20.73
N ARG A 88 24.51 -21.50 19.47
CA ARG A 88 24.47 -20.08 19.10
C ARG A 88 23.06 -19.52 19.22
N ALA A 89 22.84 -18.62 20.18
CA ALA A 89 21.57 -17.96 20.37
C ALA A 89 21.22 -17.02 19.21
N ALA A 90 20.02 -17.15 18.65
CA ALA A 90 19.38 -16.09 17.87
C ALA A 90 18.51 -15.24 18.82
N LYS A 91 18.64 -13.91 18.79
CA LYS A 91 17.98 -13.02 19.75
C LYS A 91 16.82 -12.26 19.12
N VAL A 92 15.66 -12.27 19.80
CA VAL A 92 14.48 -11.50 19.39
C VAL A 92 14.74 -10.00 19.60
N ILE A 93 14.76 -9.24 18.51
CA ILE A 93 14.87 -7.77 18.54
C ILE A 93 13.50 -7.14 18.85
N GLU A 94 12.45 -7.72 18.28
CA GLU A 94 11.10 -7.17 18.19
C GLU A 94 10.09 -8.30 18.11
N ALA A 95 8.98 -8.13 18.82
CA ALA A 95 7.85 -9.06 18.92
C ALA A 95 6.58 -8.20 19.07
N VAL A 96 5.67 -8.29 18.10
CA VAL A 96 4.55 -7.35 17.92
C VAL A 96 3.25 -8.12 17.77
N ASN A 97 2.23 -7.73 18.53
CA ASN A 97 0.92 -8.40 18.58
C ASN A 97 1.09 -9.90 18.92
N ASN A 98 0.34 -10.80 18.27
CA ASN A 98 0.34 -12.22 18.60
C ASN A 98 1.57 -12.93 18.02
N THR A 99 2.65 -12.96 18.80
CA THR A 99 3.87 -13.71 18.48
C THR A 99 4.15 -14.77 19.54
N GLN A 100 4.48 -15.98 19.08
CA GLN A 100 4.61 -17.14 19.94
C GLN A 100 5.82 -17.99 19.53
N CYS A 101 6.42 -18.66 20.50
CA CYS A 101 7.51 -19.60 20.31
C CYS A 101 7.23 -20.94 20.98
N ARG A 102 7.82 -22.00 20.41
CA ARG A 102 7.81 -23.35 20.94
C ARG A 102 9.25 -23.83 21.02
N ARG A 103 9.70 -24.28 22.18
CA ARG A 103 11.04 -24.86 22.35
C ARG A 103 11.14 -26.20 21.62
N LYS A 104 12.33 -26.57 21.14
CA LYS A 104 12.61 -27.90 20.55
C LYS A 104 12.01 -29.06 21.36
N GLU A 105 12.15 -29.02 22.68
CA GLU A 105 11.81 -30.10 23.61
C GLU A 105 10.39 -30.01 24.20
N SER A 106 9.59 -29.01 23.78
CA SER A 106 8.22 -28.79 24.28
C SER A 106 7.22 -28.76 23.12
N VAL A 107 5.99 -29.19 23.41
CA VAL A 107 4.85 -29.06 22.47
C VAL A 107 4.23 -27.66 22.55
N ASP A 108 4.43 -26.96 23.67
CA ASP A 108 3.66 -25.78 24.07
C ASP A 108 4.11 -24.48 23.39
N TRP A 109 3.13 -23.69 22.97
CA TRP A 109 3.34 -22.38 22.38
C TRP A 109 3.21 -21.28 23.43
N THR A 110 4.35 -20.69 23.80
CA THR A 110 4.45 -19.58 24.76
C THR A 110 4.59 -18.24 24.03
N SER A 111 4.18 -17.13 24.66
CA SER A 111 4.34 -15.80 24.06
C SER A 111 5.82 -15.44 23.87
N LEU A 112 6.19 -15.03 22.66
CA LEU A 112 7.55 -14.60 22.30
C LEU A 112 7.84 -13.24 22.96
N LYS A 113 8.99 -13.11 23.63
CA LYS A 113 9.38 -11.88 24.33
C LYS A 113 10.55 -11.18 23.65
N LYS A 114 10.54 -9.84 23.67
CA LYS A 114 11.69 -9.03 23.24
C LYS A 114 12.94 -9.39 24.06
N SER A 115 14.11 -9.44 23.42
CA SER A 115 15.37 -9.93 23.96
C SER A 115 15.43 -11.42 24.34
N GLN A 116 14.40 -12.22 24.10
CA GLN A 116 14.45 -13.68 24.30
C GLN A 116 15.47 -14.32 23.36
N GLU A 117 16.17 -15.36 23.85
CA GLU A 117 17.06 -16.20 23.06
C GLU A 117 16.32 -17.43 22.52
N LEU A 118 16.61 -17.76 21.26
CA LEU A 118 16.11 -18.89 20.48
C LEU A 118 17.30 -19.76 20.05
N TYR A 119 17.15 -21.08 20.14
CA TYR A 119 18.21 -22.05 19.86
C TYR A 119 17.83 -22.95 18.68
N GLN A 120 18.60 -24.02 18.45
CA GLN A 120 18.37 -24.96 17.35
C GLN A 120 16.99 -25.65 17.47
N GLU A 121 16.25 -25.67 16.36
CA GLU A 121 14.93 -26.29 16.19
C GLU A 121 13.77 -25.67 17.00
N ASP A 122 14.01 -24.53 17.65
CA ASP A 122 12.94 -23.69 18.18
C ASP A 122 12.03 -23.17 17.05
N GLY A 123 10.72 -23.25 17.26
CA GLY A 123 9.70 -22.70 16.36
C GLY A 123 9.28 -21.29 16.77
N VAL A 124 9.09 -20.40 15.79
CA VAL A 124 8.52 -19.06 15.98
C VAL A 124 7.36 -18.88 15.02
N ARG A 125 6.21 -18.42 15.53
CA ARG A 125 5.03 -18.09 14.73
C ARG A 125 4.51 -16.69 15.01
N THR A 126 3.97 -16.07 13.97
CA THR A 126 3.28 -14.77 13.96
C THR A 126 1.83 -14.99 13.54
N GLY A 127 0.89 -14.40 14.28
CA GLY A 127 -0.52 -14.33 13.87
C GLY A 127 -0.81 -13.21 12.88
N GLU A 128 -2.08 -12.86 12.76
CA GLU A 128 -2.54 -11.72 11.97
C GLU A 128 -1.97 -10.40 12.52
N LEU A 129 -1.61 -9.47 11.63
CA LEU A 129 -0.97 -8.18 11.95
C LEU A 129 0.23 -8.29 12.91
N SER A 130 0.89 -9.45 12.96
CA SER A 130 1.91 -9.77 13.97
C SER A 130 3.28 -9.94 13.33
N ARG A 131 4.32 -9.50 14.02
CA ARG A 131 5.67 -9.36 13.45
C ARG A 131 6.73 -9.76 14.46
N ALA A 132 7.71 -10.55 14.03
CA ALA A 132 8.85 -10.95 14.86
C ALA A 132 10.17 -10.71 14.12
N ALA A 133 11.04 -9.86 14.66
CA ALA A 133 12.39 -9.64 14.13
C ALA A 133 13.43 -10.33 15.01
N ILE A 134 14.32 -11.11 14.38
CA ILE A 134 15.28 -12.00 15.01
C ILE A 134 16.67 -11.69 14.46
N ARG A 135 17.63 -11.41 15.34
CA ARG A 135 19.04 -11.23 15.02
C ARG A 135 19.80 -12.52 15.28
N PHE A 136 20.46 -13.04 14.27
CA PHE A 136 21.40 -14.15 14.42
C PHE A 136 22.73 -13.66 14.98
N ALA A 137 23.44 -14.54 15.67
CA ALA A 137 24.62 -14.22 16.47
C ALA A 137 25.81 -13.62 15.69
N VAL A 138 25.76 -13.49 14.36
CA VAL A 138 26.80 -12.89 13.50
C VAL A 138 26.29 -11.64 12.76
N GLY A 139 25.21 -11.02 13.27
CA GLY A 139 24.67 -9.75 12.77
C GLY A 139 23.70 -9.86 11.58
N GLU A 140 23.39 -11.09 11.15
CA GLU A 140 22.41 -11.39 10.11
C GLU A 140 20.99 -11.22 10.69
N ASP A 141 20.07 -10.59 9.97
CA ASP A 141 18.71 -10.26 10.46
C ASP A 141 17.63 -11.03 9.68
N LEU A 142 16.57 -11.43 10.38
CA LEU A 142 15.39 -12.09 9.84
C LEU A 142 14.12 -11.45 10.41
N VAL A 143 13.07 -11.30 9.60
CA VAL A 143 11.77 -10.77 10.02
C VAL A 143 10.66 -11.68 9.50
N LEU A 144 9.89 -12.30 10.39
CA LEU A 144 8.63 -12.94 10.04
C LEU A 144 7.56 -11.85 9.86
N GLU A 145 6.87 -11.86 8.72
CA GLU A 145 5.66 -11.04 8.49
C GLU A 145 4.44 -11.71 9.16
N SER A 146 3.25 -11.13 9.00
CA SER A 146 1.97 -11.68 9.49
C SER A 146 1.74 -13.14 9.05
N ASN A 147 0.98 -13.91 9.83
CA ASN A 147 0.53 -15.28 9.51
C ASN A 147 1.65 -16.24 9.05
N SER A 148 2.79 -16.20 9.74
CA SER A 148 4.00 -16.93 9.33
C SER A 148 4.48 -17.89 10.41
N PHE A 149 5.04 -19.03 10.00
CA PHE A 149 5.67 -20.00 10.90
C PHE A 149 7.03 -20.43 10.34
N ALA A 150 8.07 -20.29 11.16
CA ALA A 150 9.42 -20.72 10.83
C ALA A 150 10.08 -21.49 11.99
N VAL A 151 11.01 -22.37 11.65
CA VAL A 151 11.85 -23.13 12.59
C VAL A 151 13.30 -22.70 12.42
N ILE A 152 13.94 -22.31 13.52
CA ILE A 152 15.31 -21.79 13.53
C ILE A 152 16.29 -22.96 13.35
N ARG A 153 17.13 -22.91 12.31
CA ARG A 153 18.05 -24.02 11.96
C ARG A 153 19.50 -23.55 11.77
N PRO A 154 20.23 -23.29 12.86
CA PRO A 154 21.69 -23.28 12.81
C PRO A 154 22.19 -24.68 12.42
N GLU A 155 22.62 -24.79 11.16
CA GLU A 155 23.75 -25.59 10.66
C GLU A 155 24.09 -26.91 11.36
N ARG A 156 24.02 -28.02 10.61
CA ARG A 156 24.61 -29.31 11.00
C ARG A 156 25.72 -29.68 10.02
N LEU A 157 26.87 -30.08 10.55
CA LEU A 157 28.09 -30.38 9.78
C LEU A 157 27.95 -31.62 8.87
N ALA A 158 27.86 -31.42 7.55
CA ALA A 158 28.09 -32.49 6.55
C ALA A 158 28.47 -31.96 5.15
N LYS A 159 29.39 -30.98 5.07
CA LYS A 159 29.82 -30.25 3.85
C LYS A 159 28.71 -29.39 3.21
N ASP A 160 29.08 -28.16 2.86
CA ASP A 160 28.20 -27.08 2.41
C ASP A 160 27.10 -26.66 3.42
N PHE A 161 26.30 -25.66 3.04
CA PHE A 161 25.05 -25.24 3.70
C PHE A 161 25.10 -24.75 5.17
N GLY A 162 26.06 -23.86 5.49
CA GLY A 162 26.01 -23.09 6.74
C GLY A 162 24.71 -22.27 6.98
N ARG A 163 24.40 -22.00 8.26
CA ARG A 163 23.29 -21.21 8.87
C ARG A 163 22.04 -20.85 8.04
N GLY A 164 20.85 -21.25 8.52
CA GLY A 164 19.57 -20.80 7.95
C GLY A 164 18.33 -20.95 8.84
N VAL A 165 17.16 -20.85 8.21
CA VAL A 165 15.82 -20.93 8.80
C VAL A 165 14.92 -21.75 7.89
N SER A 166 14.10 -22.64 8.46
CA SER A 166 13.06 -23.34 7.71
C SER A 166 11.75 -22.57 7.81
N LEU A 167 11.34 -21.86 6.77
CA LEU A 167 9.99 -21.32 6.65
C LEU A 167 9.03 -22.48 6.33
N VAL A 168 7.95 -22.60 7.08
CA VAL A 168 6.93 -23.66 6.94
C VAL A 168 5.64 -23.10 6.33
N GLY A 169 5.32 -21.84 6.60
CA GLY A 169 4.20 -21.13 5.98
C GLY A 169 4.31 -19.62 6.18
N GLY A 170 3.59 -18.85 5.36
CA GLY A 170 3.61 -17.39 5.38
C GLY A 170 4.82 -16.78 4.68
N SER A 171 5.36 -15.69 5.23
CA SER A 171 6.37 -14.85 4.60
C SER A 171 7.47 -14.38 5.56
N VAL A 172 8.71 -14.34 5.06
CA VAL A 172 9.87 -13.90 5.81
C VAL A 172 10.74 -12.97 4.96
N GLN A 173 11.14 -11.83 5.53
CA GLN A 173 12.20 -10.98 4.99
C GLN A 173 13.52 -11.40 5.64
N SER A 174 14.58 -11.53 4.84
CA SER A 174 15.91 -11.91 5.29
C SER A 174 16.96 -10.91 4.82
N ARG A 175 17.94 -10.64 5.70
CA ARG A 175 19.18 -9.94 5.37
C ARG A 175 20.37 -10.85 5.73
N GLY A 176 20.90 -11.53 4.71
CA GLY A 176 22.03 -12.46 4.85
C GLY A 176 21.72 -13.86 5.40
N VAL A 177 20.57 -14.09 6.02
CA VAL A 177 20.15 -15.42 6.51
C VAL A 177 19.66 -16.29 5.33
N ARG A 178 19.92 -17.60 5.34
CA ARG A 178 19.37 -18.55 4.36
C ARG A 178 17.97 -18.99 4.74
N VAL A 179 17.06 -19.04 3.77
CA VAL A 179 15.70 -19.54 3.96
C VAL A 179 15.54 -20.84 3.19
N LEU A 180 15.12 -21.88 3.90
CA LEU A 180 14.71 -23.16 3.35
C LEU A 180 13.18 -23.24 3.44
N THR A 181 12.55 -23.76 2.40
CA THR A 181 11.11 -24.01 2.30
C THR A 181 10.90 -25.46 1.87
N GLN A 182 9.64 -25.86 1.62
CA GLN A 182 9.34 -27.17 1.05
C GLN A 182 9.81 -27.31 -0.41
N THR A 183 9.82 -26.24 -1.21
CA THR A 183 10.14 -26.30 -2.65
C THR A 183 11.51 -25.71 -3.01
N ALA A 184 12.00 -24.75 -2.22
CA ALA A 184 13.19 -23.95 -2.53
C ALA A 184 14.18 -23.81 -1.36
N ARG A 185 15.48 -23.76 -1.69
CA ARG A 185 16.57 -23.29 -0.83
C ARG A 185 17.07 -21.95 -1.37
N VAL A 186 17.03 -20.89 -0.55
CA VAL A 186 17.51 -19.55 -0.91
C VAL A 186 18.83 -19.24 -0.22
N THR A 187 19.87 -19.00 -1.01
CA THR A 187 21.23 -18.71 -0.55
C THR A 187 21.66 -17.29 -0.97
N PRO A 188 21.72 -16.32 -0.05
CA PRO A 188 22.21 -14.98 -0.35
C PRO A 188 23.71 -15.01 -0.67
N LYS A 189 24.14 -14.24 -1.68
CA LYS A 189 25.55 -14.11 -2.06
C LYS A 189 26.37 -13.28 -1.05
N THR A 190 25.72 -12.37 -0.32
CA THR A 190 26.37 -11.49 0.66
C THR A 190 25.53 -11.35 1.93
N LYS A 191 26.16 -11.00 3.06
CA LYS A 191 25.45 -10.69 4.33
C LYS A 191 24.47 -9.52 4.22
N GLU A 192 24.68 -8.64 3.25
CA GLU A 192 23.81 -7.49 2.96
C GLU A 192 22.70 -7.79 1.95
N THR A 193 22.67 -8.99 1.36
CA THR A 193 21.62 -9.37 0.42
C THR A 193 20.29 -9.39 1.16
N ALA A 194 19.36 -8.55 0.70
CA ALA A 194 18.03 -8.40 1.29
C ALA A 194 16.99 -8.95 0.33
N TYR A 195 16.19 -9.91 0.79
CA TYR A 195 15.16 -10.58 0.00
C TYR A 195 13.96 -10.98 0.88
N ARG A 196 12.80 -11.15 0.26
CA ARG A 196 11.65 -11.84 0.87
C ARG A 196 11.54 -13.24 0.27
N ALA A 197 11.19 -14.21 1.11
CA ALA A 197 10.71 -15.52 0.68
C ALA A 197 9.31 -15.75 1.26
N ARG A 198 8.38 -16.24 0.44
CA ARG A 198 6.97 -16.40 0.79
C ARG A 198 6.42 -17.68 0.20
N ILE A 199 5.75 -18.47 1.03
CA ILE A 199 5.02 -19.66 0.60
C ILE A 199 3.59 -19.21 0.26
N ARG A 200 3.15 -19.50 -0.97
CA ARG A 200 1.78 -19.25 -1.45
C ARG A 200 0.84 -20.38 -1.01
N GLU A 201 -0.46 -20.18 -1.24
CA GLU A 201 -1.52 -21.17 -0.96
C GLU A 201 -1.38 -22.46 -1.80
N ASP A 202 -0.79 -22.38 -3.01
CA ASP A 202 -0.40 -23.52 -3.85
C ASP A 202 0.91 -24.21 -3.39
N LEU A 203 1.42 -23.87 -2.21
CA LEU A 203 2.70 -24.28 -1.62
C LEU A 203 3.94 -23.93 -2.46
N ALA A 204 3.80 -23.16 -3.54
CA ALA A 204 4.93 -22.63 -4.29
C ALA A 204 5.67 -21.57 -3.46
N THR A 205 6.99 -21.52 -3.61
CA THR A 205 7.82 -20.51 -2.93
C THR A 205 8.14 -19.38 -3.89
N VAL A 206 7.69 -18.18 -3.57
CA VAL A 206 8.06 -16.94 -4.27
C VAL A 206 9.23 -16.28 -3.54
N VAL A 207 10.25 -15.85 -4.30
CA VAL A 207 11.46 -15.21 -3.80
C VAL A 207 11.67 -13.88 -4.52
N GLU A 208 11.83 -12.80 -3.75
CA GLU A 208 11.89 -11.42 -4.24
C GLU A 208 13.16 -10.75 -3.71
N VAL A 209 14.10 -10.35 -4.57
CA VAL A 209 15.39 -9.79 -4.14
C VAL A 209 15.39 -8.27 -4.29
N PHE A 210 15.55 -7.55 -3.17
CA PHE A 210 15.53 -6.08 -3.13
C PHE A 210 16.93 -5.45 -3.13
N LYS A 211 17.94 -6.15 -2.59
CA LYS A 211 19.35 -5.72 -2.59
C LYS A 211 20.29 -6.92 -2.76
N GLY A 212 21.33 -6.77 -3.58
CA GLY A 212 22.34 -7.81 -3.80
C GLY A 212 21.88 -8.90 -4.77
N ALA A 213 22.15 -10.16 -4.45
CA ALA A 213 21.73 -11.31 -5.25
C ALA A 213 21.66 -12.59 -4.40
N ALA A 214 20.77 -13.51 -4.75
CA ALA A 214 20.63 -14.82 -4.11
C ALA A 214 20.55 -15.94 -5.16
N ASP A 215 21.15 -17.08 -4.85
CA ASP A 215 20.84 -18.33 -5.54
C ASP A 215 19.51 -18.87 -5.00
N VAL A 216 18.60 -19.23 -5.88
CA VAL A 216 17.38 -19.97 -5.56
C VAL A 216 17.51 -21.35 -6.19
N GLU A 217 17.49 -22.38 -5.36
CA GLU A 217 17.63 -23.79 -5.76
C GLU A 217 16.30 -24.52 -5.55
N GLY A 218 15.86 -25.27 -6.57
CA GLY A 218 14.67 -26.11 -6.53
C GLY A 218 14.80 -27.30 -7.49
N LYS A 219 14.37 -28.50 -7.06
CA LYS A 219 14.49 -29.76 -7.85
C LYS A 219 15.89 -30.02 -8.44
N GLY A 220 16.95 -29.59 -7.75
CA GLY A 220 18.34 -29.73 -8.21
C GLY A 220 18.81 -28.72 -9.26
N ALA A 221 17.95 -27.81 -9.73
CA ALA A 221 18.32 -26.67 -10.56
C ALA A 221 18.55 -25.42 -9.69
N VAL A 222 19.51 -24.57 -10.10
CA VAL A 222 19.85 -23.32 -9.40
C VAL A 222 19.69 -22.13 -10.34
N VAL A 223 19.00 -21.09 -9.88
CA VAL A 223 18.76 -19.83 -10.60
C VAL A 223 19.30 -18.66 -9.78
N LEU A 224 20.13 -17.82 -10.41
CA LEU A 224 20.66 -16.60 -9.79
C LEU A 224 19.64 -15.46 -9.93
N VAL A 225 19.06 -15.03 -8.82
CA VAL A 225 18.14 -13.88 -8.74
C VAL A 225 18.92 -12.65 -8.27
N ARG A 226 18.86 -11.56 -9.04
CA ARG A 226 19.52 -10.27 -8.74
C ARG A 226 18.51 -9.28 -8.14
N GLN A 227 19.00 -8.22 -7.50
CA GLN A 227 18.17 -7.12 -7.02
C GLN A 227 17.25 -6.56 -8.12
N GLY A 228 15.98 -6.30 -7.78
CA GLY A 228 14.95 -5.90 -8.72
C GLY A 228 14.32 -7.06 -9.50
N PHE A 229 14.72 -8.31 -9.22
CA PHE A 229 14.12 -9.51 -9.80
C PHE A 229 13.59 -10.44 -8.71
N GLY A 230 12.65 -11.30 -9.10
CA GLY A 230 12.17 -12.42 -8.31
C GLY A 230 12.01 -13.69 -9.15
N THR A 231 11.68 -14.79 -8.49
CA THR A 231 11.32 -16.07 -9.12
C THR A 231 10.29 -16.80 -8.27
N GLU A 232 9.58 -17.75 -8.86
CA GLU A 232 8.78 -18.74 -8.16
C GLU A 232 9.40 -20.13 -8.30
N VAL A 233 9.18 -20.97 -7.29
CA VAL A 233 9.57 -22.38 -7.28
C VAL A 233 8.33 -23.22 -6.99
N PRO A 234 7.61 -23.67 -8.04
CA PRO A 234 6.41 -24.49 -7.88
C PRO A 234 6.71 -25.86 -7.26
N VAL A 235 5.69 -26.49 -6.68
CA VAL A 235 5.84 -27.79 -6.02
C VAL A 235 6.34 -28.84 -7.01
N GLY A 236 7.49 -29.47 -6.70
CA GLY A 236 8.09 -30.51 -7.53
C GLY A 236 8.68 -30.01 -8.85
N GLN A 237 8.92 -28.70 -9.01
CA GLN A 237 9.49 -28.09 -10.21
C GLN A 237 10.82 -27.36 -9.93
N ALA A 238 11.55 -27.03 -10.99
CA ALA A 238 12.71 -26.13 -10.91
C ALA A 238 12.25 -24.67 -10.70
N PRO A 239 13.11 -23.76 -10.23
CA PRO A 239 12.81 -22.33 -10.21
C PRO A 239 12.54 -21.78 -11.60
N SER A 240 11.54 -20.92 -11.74
CA SER A 240 11.26 -20.19 -12.98
C SER A 240 12.40 -19.21 -13.32
N ALA A 241 12.49 -18.79 -14.59
CA ALA A 241 13.41 -17.74 -15.00
C ALA A 241 13.17 -16.44 -14.18
N PRO A 242 14.21 -15.69 -13.79
CA PRO A 242 14.03 -14.46 -13.02
C PRO A 242 13.21 -13.42 -13.78
N MET A 243 12.14 -12.93 -13.17
CA MET A 243 11.28 -11.88 -13.71
C MET A 243 11.45 -10.59 -12.90
N VAL A 244 11.23 -9.45 -13.54
CA VAL A 244 11.36 -8.13 -12.90
C VAL A 244 10.30 -7.95 -11.81
N LEU A 245 10.69 -7.46 -10.64
CA LEU A 245 9.75 -7.12 -9.57
C LEU A 245 8.94 -5.88 -9.95
N PRO A 246 7.66 -5.79 -9.56
CA PRO A 246 6.89 -4.56 -9.68
C PRO A 246 7.63 -3.33 -9.11
N PRO A 247 7.59 -2.18 -9.81
CA PRO A 247 8.27 -0.97 -9.35
C PRO A 247 7.67 -0.43 -8.05
N MET A 248 8.43 0.39 -7.33
CA MET A 248 7.90 1.14 -6.19
C MET A 248 6.78 2.09 -6.67
N PRO A 249 5.63 2.21 -5.98
CA PRO A 249 4.49 3.01 -6.45
C PRO A 249 4.80 4.47 -6.80
N GLN A 250 5.75 5.10 -6.10
CA GLN A 250 6.16 6.49 -6.40
C GLN A 250 6.90 6.64 -7.72
N ALA A 251 7.60 5.60 -8.22
CA ALA A 251 8.32 5.67 -9.49
C ALA A 251 7.38 5.83 -10.70
N ILE A 252 6.17 5.28 -10.62
CA ILE A 252 5.10 5.48 -11.61
C ILE A 252 4.61 6.93 -11.60
N ALA A 253 4.60 7.56 -10.43
CA ALA A 253 4.12 8.92 -10.25
C ALA A 253 5.08 9.98 -10.84
N SER A 254 6.33 9.62 -11.12
CA SER A 254 7.36 10.49 -11.72
C SER A 254 7.60 10.28 -13.22
N ALA A 255 6.82 9.41 -13.88
CA ALA A 255 6.92 9.22 -15.34
C ALA A 255 6.24 10.39 -16.07
N PRO A 256 6.96 11.21 -16.87
CA PRO A 256 6.36 12.35 -17.56
C PRO A 256 5.43 11.89 -18.69
N SER A 257 4.16 12.31 -18.61
CA SER A 257 3.16 12.01 -19.62
C SER A 257 3.34 12.88 -20.88
N GLY A 258 3.79 12.26 -21.97
CA GLY A 258 3.74 12.84 -23.32
C GLY A 258 5.06 13.45 -23.80
N SER A 259 5.70 12.78 -24.76
CA SER A 259 6.79 13.35 -25.56
C SER A 259 6.23 14.23 -26.67
N GLY A 260 6.08 15.52 -26.40
CA GLY A 260 5.77 16.56 -27.39
C GLY A 260 6.43 17.88 -26.98
N PRO A 261 6.97 18.68 -27.93
CA PRO A 261 7.59 19.95 -27.59
C PRO A 261 6.53 20.95 -27.14
N ALA A 262 6.52 21.27 -25.84
CA ALA A 262 5.71 22.37 -25.34
C ALA A 262 6.22 23.71 -25.93
N PRO A 263 5.34 24.63 -26.36
CA PRO A 263 5.75 25.96 -26.78
C PRO A 263 6.37 26.73 -25.59
N ALA A 264 7.38 27.54 -25.88
CA ALA A 264 7.96 28.43 -24.90
C ALA A 264 7.01 29.60 -24.62
N ASP A 265 6.19 29.47 -23.57
CA ASP A 265 5.70 30.53 -22.68
C ASP A 265 4.74 29.92 -21.65
N ALA A 266 5.30 29.33 -20.58
CA ALA A 266 4.54 28.76 -19.47
C ALA A 266 5.25 29.05 -18.14
N ASP A 267 4.54 29.70 -17.21
CA ASP A 267 5.07 30.13 -15.92
C ASP A 267 5.50 28.95 -15.03
N ALA A 268 6.68 29.07 -14.40
CA ALA A 268 7.41 27.99 -13.74
C ALA A 268 7.00 27.80 -12.27
N THR A 269 5.69 27.84 -11.98
CA THR A 269 5.13 27.84 -10.61
C THR A 269 4.29 26.60 -10.27
N LYS A 270 4.49 25.46 -10.97
CA LYS A 270 3.83 24.17 -10.66
C LYS A 270 4.81 23.03 -10.39
N THR A 271 5.27 22.96 -9.15
CA THR A 271 6.12 21.88 -8.63
C THR A 271 5.34 20.58 -8.38
N GLY A 272 5.33 19.69 -9.37
CA GLY A 272 5.51 18.25 -9.12
C GLY A 272 4.58 17.50 -8.15
N GLU A 273 3.32 17.91 -7.99
CA GLU A 273 2.33 17.13 -7.21
C GLU A 273 1.90 15.85 -7.94
N ALA A 274 2.78 14.86 -7.87
CA ALA A 274 2.64 13.54 -8.47
C ALA A 274 1.39 12.78 -7.95
N PRO A 275 0.80 11.85 -8.73
CA PRO A 275 -0.58 11.32 -8.57
C PRO A 275 -1.01 10.69 -7.22
N TYR A 276 -0.17 10.62 -6.19
CA TYR A 276 -0.58 10.32 -4.81
C TYR A 276 -1.51 11.41 -4.22
N ALA A 277 -1.68 12.57 -4.89
CA ALA A 277 -2.75 13.52 -4.59
C ALA A 277 -4.13 13.02 -5.06
N ALA A 278 -4.24 12.54 -6.30
CA ALA A 278 -5.46 11.95 -6.85
C ALA A 278 -5.86 10.62 -6.18
N MET A 279 -4.90 9.97 -5.52
CA MET A 279 -5.06 8.69 -4.81
C MET A 279 -5.68 8.83 -3.41
N LEU A 280 -6.03 10.04 -2.95
CA LEU A 280 -6.76 10.30 -1.70
C LEU A 280 -7.77 11.43 -1.92
N ALA A 281 -8.73 11.20 -2.81
CA ALA A 281 -9.82 12.13 -3.09
C ALA A 281 -11.07 11.68 -2.31
N LYS A 282 -11.57 12.49 -1.37
CA LYS A 282 -12.73 12.18 -0.53
C LYS A 282 -12.59 10.83 0.18
N GLY A 283 -11.48 10.60 0.88
CA GLY A 283 -11.16 9.34 1.57
C GLY A 283 -11.11 8.05 0.72
N GLU A 284 -11.32 8.14 -0.59
CA GLU A 284 -11.25 7.02 -1.52
C GLU A 284 -9.84 6.87 -2.08
N ILE A 285 -9.30 5.66 -1.99
CA ILE A 285 -8.07 5.28 -2.66
C ILE A 285 -8.40 4.88 -4.10
N LYS A 286 -8.17 5.83 -5.02
CA LYS A 286 -8.29 5.64 -6.47
C LYS A 286 -6.93 5.30 -7.06
N PHE A 287 -6.79 4.04 -7.47
CA PHE A 287 -5.56 3.51 -8.02
C PHE A 287 -5.41 3.89 -9.51
N PRO A 288 -4.24 4.40 -9.94
CA PRO A 288 -3.97 4.57 -11.37
C PRO A 288 -3.96 3.22 -12.09
N GLN A 289 -4.41 3.16 -13.33
CA GLN A 289 -4.29 1.97 -14.18
C GLN A 289 -2.85 1.89 -14.71
N THR A 290 -2.01 1.02 -14.13
CA THR A 290 -0.56 1.02 -14.39
C THR A 290 -0.12 -0.06 -15.38
N SER A 291 0.01 0.30 -16.66
CA SER A 291 0.90 -0.39 -17.59
C SER A 291 2.34 0.05 -17.31
N ALA A 292 3.01 -0.61 -16.36
CA ALA A 292 4.37 -0.26 -15.95
C ALA A 292 5.41 -0.74 -16.99
N PRO A 293 6.20 0.15 -17.62
CA PRO A 293 7.28 -0.26 -18.52
C PRO A 293 8.39 -0.97 -17.76
N GLY A 294 8.92 -2.06 -18.32
CA GLY A 294 10.07 -2.76 -17.74
C GLY A 294 11.36 -1.93 -17.79
N PRO A 295 12.28 -2.08 -16.82
CA PRO A 295 13.56 -1.38 -16.80
C PRO A 295 14.46 -1.86 -17.95
N ARG A 296 14.65 -1.00 -18.95
CA ARG A 296 15.58 -1.26 -20.07
C ARG A 296 17.03 -1.23 -19.57
N GLY A 297 17.77 -2.32 -19.79
CA GLY A 297 19.23 -2.34 -19.59
C GLY A 297 19.78 -3.36 -18.59
N SER A 298 19.46 -4.65 -18.76
CA SER A 298 20.36 -5.72 -18.28
C SER A 298 20.34 -6.89 -19.27
N GLY A 299 21.48 -7.54 -19.50
CA GLY A 299 21.70 -8.53 -20.58
C GLY A 299 21.05 -9.90 -20.38
N TYR A 300 19.89 -9.96 -19.74
CA TYR A 300 19.00 -11.12 -19.73
C TYR A 300 17.89 -10.87 -20.74
N ALA A 301 17.40 -11.92 -21.40
CA ALA A 301 16.30 -11.82 -22.37
C ALA A 301 14.98 -11.51 -21.65
N ALA A 302 14.75 -10.23 -21.37
CA ALA A 302 13.44 -9.71 -21.01
C ALA A 302 12.61 -9.63 -22.29
N ASP A 303 11.82 -10.67 -22.56
CA ASP A 303 10.61 -10.50 -23.38
C ASP A 303 9.82 -9.30 -22.82
N GLU A 304 9.24 -8.48 -23.69
CA GLU A 304 8.53 -7.24 -23.32
C GLU A 304 7.15 -7.53 -22.67
N ALA A 305 7.13 -8.43 -21.69
CA ALA A 305 6.03 -8.70 -20.78
C ALA A 305 5.79 -7.48 -19.87
N GLU A 306 5.08 -6.51 -20.42
CA GLU A 306 4.38 -5.42 -19.72
C GLU A 306 3.96 -5.86 -18.30
N LEU A 307 4.42 -5.15 -17.27
CA LEU A 307 4.23 -5.56 -15.88
C LEU A 307 2.77 -5.38 -15.46
N LYS A 308 1.96 -6.42 -15.69
CA LYS A 308 0.52 -6.48 -15.36
C LYS A 308 0.30 -6.61 -13.86
N ILE A 309 0.46 -5.48 -13.17
CA ILE A 309 0.08 -5.28 -11.78
C ILE A 309 -1.37 -5.71 -11.62
N SER A 310 -1.64 -6.55 -10.62
CA SER A 310 -2.95 -7.14 -10.39
C SER A 310 -3.50 -6.78 -9.01
N TYR A 311 -2.63 -6.58 -8.02
CA TYR A 311 -3.00 -6.22 -6.66
C TYR A 311 -2.10 -5.13 -6.07
N TYR A 312 -2.65 -4.38 -5.12
CA TYR A 312 -1.94 -3.52 -4.18
C TYR A 312 -1.92 -4.18 -2.80
N LYS A 313 -0.74 -4.40 -2.23
CA LYS A 313 -0.60 -4.68 -0.79
C LYS A 313 -0.56 -3.35 -0.05
N ILE A 314 -1.55 -3.09 0.80
CA ILE A 314 -1.72 -1.83 1.53
C ILE A 314 -1.46 -2.08 3.01
N GLN A 315 -0.80 -1.15 3.69
CA GLN A 315 -0.62 -1.15 5.14
C GLN A 315 -0.95 0.23 5.71
N ILE A 316 -1.69 0.24 6.83
CA ILE A 316 -1.99 1.45 7.61
C ILE A 316 -1.41 1.26 9.01
N ALA A 317 -0.68 2.25 9.51
CA ALA A 317 0.06 2.22 10.76
C ALA A 317 -0.16 3.48 11.61
N ARG A 318 -0.02 3.36 12.94
CA ARG A 318 -0.11 4.49 13.88
C ARG A 318 1.10 5.44 13.83
N GLN A 319 2.21 4.96 13.28
CA GLN A 319 3.49 5.64 13.11
C GLN A 319 4.10 5.17 11.77
N PRO A 320 5.05 5.89 11.16
CA PRO A 320 5.64 5.52 9.86
C PRO A 320 6.67 4.36 9.99
N ASP A 321 6.24 3.23 10.53
CA ASP A 321 7.07 2.04 10.75
C ASP A 321 6.27 0.72 10.60
N ALA A 322 7.00 -0.38 10.41
CA ALA A 322 6.40 -1.68 10.08
C ALA A 322 5.94 -2.51 11.30
N ALA A 323 6.17 -2.05 12.53
CA ALA A 323 5.67 -2.63 13.78
C ALA A 323 4.39 -1.92 14.26
N SER A 324 4.20 -0.64 13.94
CA SER A 324 3.00 0.14 14.28
C SER A 324 1.80 -0.11 13.34
N VAL A 325 1.86 -1.13 12.47
CA VAL A 325 0.78 -1.51 11.54
C VAL A 325 -0.46 -1.99 12.31
N VAL A 326 -1.61 -1.41 11.98
CA VAL A 326 -2.92 -1.73 12.58
C VAL A 326 -3.91 -2.33 11.58
N TRP A 327 -3.61 -2.27 10.28
CA TRP A 327 -4.41 -2.87 9.22
C TRP A 327 -3.54 -3.16 7.99
N GLU A 328 -3.78 -4.30 7.36
CA GLU A 328 -3.09 -4.79 6.16
C GLU A 328 -4.11 -5.47 5.25
N SER A 329 -4.04 -5.23 3.95
CA SER A 329 -4.87 -5.94 2.97
C SER A 329 -4.19 -6.05 1.60
N SER A 330 -4.69 -6.95 0.76
CA SER A 330 -4.31 -7.09 -0.65
C SER A 330 -5.55 -6.87 -1.52
N LEU A 331 -5.65 -5.73 -2.19
CA LEU A 331 -6.83 -5.34 -3.00
C LEU A 331 -6.49 -5.35 -4.50
N PRO A 332 -7.40 -5.77 -5.39
CA PRO A 332 -7.14 -5.79 -6.83
C PRO A 332 -7.12 -4.37 -7.41
N VAL A 333 -6.32 -4.14 -8.47
CA VAL A 333 -6.04 -2.81 -9.05
C VAL A 333 -7.28 -2.03 -9.48
N TYR A 334 -8.37 -2.71 -9.85
CA TYR A 334 -9.63 -2.10 -10.27
C TYR A 334 -10.59 -1.75 -9.12
N LYS A 335 -10.32 -2.18 -7.86
CA LYS A 335 -11.21 -1.88 -6.73
C LYS A 335 -10.79 -0.57 -6.04
N THR A 336 -11.64 0.46 -6.13
CA THR A 336 -11.61 1.62 -5.21
C THR A 336 -11.90 1.16 -3.78
N PHE A 337 -11.26 1.79 -2.80
CA PHE A 337 -11.40 1.46 -1.37
C PHE A 337 -11.57 2.73 -0.55
N ALA A 338 -12.62 2.83 0.26
CA ALA A 338 -12.81 3.95 1.19
C ALA A 338 -12.14 3.65 2.54
N LEU A 339 -11.37 4.60 3.10
CA LEU A 339 -10.64 4.39 4.36
C LEU A 339 -11.53 3.96 5.55
N LYS A 340 -12.81 4.34 5.56
CA LYS A 340 -13.81 3.91 6.54
C LYS A 340 -14.17 2.41 6.50
N GLU A 341 -13.95 1.71 5.37
CA GLU A 341 -14.11 0.25 5.27
C GLU A 341 -13.06 -0.52 6.12
N THR A 342 -12.01 0.15 6.62
CA THR A 342 -10.97 -0.49 7.45
C THR A 342 -11.44 -0.91 8.84
N GLY A 343 -12.50 -0.29 9.37
CA GLY A 343 -12.91 -0.43 10.78
C GLY A 343 -11.94 0.21 11.79
N ILE A 344 -10.95 0.97 11.32
CA ILE A 344 -10.02 1.72 12.18
C ILE A 344 -10.77 2.93 12.77
N LYS A 345 -10.50 3.25 14.05
CA LYS A 345 -11.06 4.44 14.71
C LYS A 345 -10.47 5.73 14.16
N ASP A 346 -11.27 6.80 14.14
CA ASP A 346 -10.89 8.15 13.75
C ASP A 346 -9.53 8.59 14.35
N GLY A 347 -8.77 9.34 13.56
CA GLY A 347 -7.47 9.91 13.94
C GLY A 347 -6.42 9.89 12.82
N VAL A 348 -5.19 10.25 13.20
CA VAL A 348 -4.05 10.35 12.30
C VAL A 348 -3.31 9.02 12.17
N TYR A 349 -3.06 8.60 10.93
CA TYR A 349 -2.34 7.37 10.59
C TYR A 349 -1.32 7.60 9.46
N TYR A 350 -0.57 6.56 9.13
CA TYR A 350 0.39 6.52 8.04
C TYR A 350 0.05 5.36 7.11
N LEU A 351 -0.14 5.64 5.83
CA LEU A 351 -0.44 4.66 4.79
C LEU A 351 0.78 4.45 3.90
N ARG A 352 1.04 3.19 3.54
CA ARG A 352 1.93 2.82 2.44
C ARG A 352 1.34 1.69 1.61
N LEU A 353 1.87 1.51 0.40
CA LEU A 353 1.52 0.42 -0.48
C LEU A 353 2.73 -0.18 -1.20
N ALA A 354 2.60 -1.44 -1.60
CA ALA A 354 3.47 -2.16 -2.53
C ALA A 354 2.63 -2.71 -3.69
N LEU A 355 3.23 -2.86 -4.86
CA LEU A 355 2.58 -3.45 -6.03
C LEU A 355 2.80 -4.96 -6.05
N ARG A 356 1.81 -5.72 -6.53
CA ARG A 356 1.94 -7.16 -6.80
C ARG A 356 1.36 -7.52 -8.18
N ASP A 357 2.09 -8.31 -8.95
CA ASP A 357 1.68 -8.74 -10.29
C ASP A 357 0.73 -9.96 -10.28
N ARG A 358 0.37 -10.43 -11.48
CA ARG A 358 -0.47 -11.62 -11.72
C ARG A 358 0.18 -12.97 -11.34
N LEU A 359 1.51 -13.03 -11.22
CA LEU A 359 2.25 -14.22 -10.77
C LEU A 359 2.42 -14.22 -9.23
N GLY A 360 2.07 -13.09 -8.61
CA GLY A 360 2.14 -12.86 -7.19
C GLY A 360 3.50 -12.33 -6.74
N LEU A 361 4.38 -11.88 -7.62
CA LEU A 361 5.63 -11.18 -7.26
C LEU A 361 5.28 -9.81 -6.65
N GLU A 362 5.80 -9.50 -5.48
CA GLU A 362 5.58 -8.24 -4.77
C GLU A 362 6.83 -7.33 -4.83
N GLY A 363 6.61 -6.06 -5.19
CA GLY A 363 7.65 -5.03 -5.21
C GLY A 363 7.97 -4.48 -3.80
N SER A 364 8.92 -3.54 -3.74
CA SER A 364 9.16 -2.76 -2.52
C SER A 364 7.94 -1.90 -2.18
N PHE A 365 7.64 -1.79 -0.88
CA PHE A 365 6.76 -0.72 -0.39
C PHE A 365 7.32 0.66 -0.75
N GLY A 366 6.44 1.59 -1.11
CA GLY A 366 6.75 3.02 -1.16
C GLY A 366 6.76 3.68 0.23
N GLU A 367 7.13 4.96 0.25
CA GLU A 367 7.18 5.76 1.48
C GLU A 367 5.82 5.87 2.18
N TRP A 368 5.89 6.11 3.50
CA TRP A 368 4.73 6.39 4.33
C TRP A 368 4.17 7.80 4.05
N LYS A 369 2.90 7.87 3.64
CA LYS A 369 2.15 9.13 3.59
C LYS A 369 1.24 9.25 4.81
N LYS A 370 1.30 10.40 5.50
CA LYS A 370 0.33 10.73 6.55
C LYS A 370 -1.08 10.78 5.95
N ILE A 371 -2.03 10.14 6.61
CA ILE A 371 -3.46 10.20 6.31
C ILE A 371 -4.23 10.56 7.59
N GLU A 372 -5.47 10.97 7.41
CA GLU A 372 -6.44 11.20 8.48
C GLU A 372 -7.64 10.30 8.17
N ILE A 373 -8.13 9.60 9.18
CA ILE A 373 -9.35 8.81 9.12
C ILE A 373 -10.38 9.56 9.97
N ASP A 374 -11.50 9.89 9.35
CA ASP A 374 -12.67 10.47 10.01
C ASP A 374 -13.90 9.69 9.51
N SER A 375 -14.89 9.51 10.37
CA SER A 375 -16.16 8.84 10.06
C SER A 375 -17.39 9.74 10.25
N GLN A 376 -17.19 11.01 10.64
CA GLN A 376 -18.25 11.95 10.92
C GLN A 376 -18.71 12.68 9.63
N PRO A 377 -20.00 12.66 9.27
CA PRO A 377 -20.50 13.45 8.15
C PRO A 377 -20.34 14.96 8.38
N PRO A 378 -19.99 15.74 7.34
CA PRO A 378 -19.97 17.20 7.46
C PRO A 378 -21.38 17.72 7.76
N SER A 379 -21.50 18.70 8.64
CA SER A 379 -22.76 19.43 8.84
C SER A 379 -23.18 20.09 7.52
N ILE A 380 -24.46 20.03 7.13
CA ILE A 380 -25.01 20.79 6.00
C ILE A 380 -26.25 21.55 6.44
N GLU A 381 -26.31 22.84 6.11
CA GLU A 381 -27.45 23.72 6.37
C GLU A 381 -27.75 24.56 5.11
N ILE A 382 -29.01 24.57 4.67
CA ILE A 382 -29.45 25.33 3.49
C ILE A 382 -30.23 26.56 3.96
N PHE A 383 -29.66 27.74 3.75
CA PHE A 383 -30.29 29.01 4.11
C PHE A 383 -31.36 29.40 3.09
N TYR A 384 -31.10 29.18 1.80
CA TYR A 384 -32.06 29.41 0.72
C TYR A 384 -31.67 28.60 -0.53
N PRO A 385 -32.62 28.05 -1.31
CA PRO A 385 -34.07 28.03 -1.11
C PRO A 385 -34.52 27.14 0.06
N HIS A 386 -35.69 27.44 0.62
CA HIS A 386 -36.40 26.52 1.51
C HIS A 386 -37.26 25.53 0.70
N ALA A 387 -37.57 24.38 1.31
CA ALA A 387 -38.44 23.37 0.72
C ALA A 387 -39.83 23.92 0.37
N GLY A 388 -40.29 23.63 -0.85
CA GLY A 388 -41.60 24.05 -1.36
C GLY A 388 -41.69 25.48 -1.90
N VAL A 389 -40.59 26.25 -1.91
CA VAL A 389 -40.62 27.64 -2.41
C VAL A 389 -41.04 27.70 -3.89
N ARG A 390 -41.84 28.71 -4.23
CA ARG A 390 -42.22 29.07 -5.60
C ARG A 390 -41.42 30.27 -6.08
N LEU A 391 -40.89 30.19 -7.29
CA LEU A 391 -39.96 31.17 -7.85
C LEU A 391 -40.49 31.65 -9.20
N VAL A 392 -40.79 32.95 -9.28
CA VAL A 392 -41.26 33.60 -10.52
C VAL A 392 -40.11 34.40 -11.11
N LYS A 393 -39.78 34.19 -12.40
CA LYS A 393 -38.71 34.88 -13.17
C LYS A 393 -37.27 34.77 -12.62
N ASN A 394 -37.06 34.26 -11.41
CA ASN A 394 -35.76 34.15 -10.73
C ASN A 394 -35.00 32.88 -11.16
N ASN A 395 -34.23 32.97 -12.25
CA ASN A 395 -33.48 31.85 -12.84
C ASN A 395 -32.23 32.41 -13.60
N PRO A 396 -30.98 32.07 -13.22
CA PRO A 396 -30.60 31.08 -12.21
C PRO A 396 -31.00 31.52 -10.80
N MET A 397 -31.29 30.53 -9.96
CA MET A 397 -31.53 30.72 -8.54
C MET A 397 -30.22 30.46 -7.79
N GLU A 398 -29.80 31.42 -6.99
CA GLU A 398 -28.68 31.26 -6.05
C GLU A 398 -29.06 30.34 -4.89
N ILE A 399 -28.30 29.27 -4.67
CA ILE A 399 -28.41 28.38 -3.52
C ILE A 399 -27.37 28.80 -2.50
N THR A 400 -27.82 29.27 -1.33
CA THR A 400 -26.97 29.66 -0.20
C THR A 400 -27.09 28.68 0.95
N GLY A 401 -25.98 28.44 1.63
CA GLY A 401 -25.93 27.57 2.78
C GLY A 401 -24.57 27.56 3.45
N LYS A 402 -24.41 26.66 4.42
CA LYS A 402 -23.17 26.43 5.15
C LYS A 402 -22.89 24.93 5.27
N THR A 403 -21.61 24.59 5.21
CA THR A 403 -21.06 23.28 5.52
C THR A 403 -19.74 23.44 6.28
N GLU A 404 -18.95 22.38 6.42
CA GLU A 404 -17.59 22.48 6.95
C GLU A 404 -16.66 23.29 6.02
N LYS A 405 -15.64 23.92 6.61
CA LYS A 405 -14.60 24.70 5.92
C LYS A 405 -13.98 23.90 4.75
N ASN A 406 -13.95 24.49 3.55
CA ASN A 406 -13.35 23.88 2.35
C ASN A 406 -13.96 22.54 1.87
N ALA A 407 -15.06 22.07 2.47
CA ALA A 407 -15.77 20.87 2.06
C ALA A 407 -16.31 20.99 0.63
N PHE A 408 -16.56 19.86 -0.01
CA PHE A 408 -17.23 19.84 -1.31
C PHE A 408 -18.75 19.91 -1.11
N VAL A 409 -19.44 20.54 -2.05
CA VAL A 409 -20.91 20.59 -2.14
C VAL A 409 -21.29 20.27 -3.57
N SER A 410 -22.02 19.18 -3.78
CA SER A 410 -22.58 18.83 -5.08
C SER A 410 -24.09 19.06 -5.11
N ILE A 411 -24.56 19.65 -6.21
CA ILE A 411 -25.97 19.96 -6.47
C ILE A 411 -26.29 19.37 -7.83
N ASN A 412 -27.20 18.38 -7.86
CA ASN A 412 -27.60 17.67 -9.08
C ASN A 412 -26.37 17.23 -9.91
N GLU A 413 -25.49 16.46 -9.29
CA GLU A 413 -24.21 15.91 -9.82
C GLU A 413 -23.10 16.94 -10.10
N LYS A 414 -23.38 18.24 -10.19
CA LYS A 414 -22.35 19.27 -10.37
C LYS A 414 -21.69 19.64 -9.04
N GLU A 415 -20.36 19.55 -8.98
CA GLU A 415 -19.56 19.81 -7.78
C GLU A 415 -19.02 21.24 -7.68
N PHE A 416 -19.02 21.75 -6.45
CA PHE A 416 -18.50 23.03 -6.01
C PHE A 416 -17.72 22.84 -4.69
N ARG A 417 -17.01 23.89 -4.24
CA ARG A 417 -16.26 23.89 -2.97
C ARG A 417 -16.75 25.03 -2.08
N ALA A 418 -17.01 24.73 -0.81
CA ALA A 418 -17.34 25.71 0.20
C ALA A 418 -16.14 26.61 0.55
N GLY A 419 -16.43 27.80 1.07
CA GLY A 419 -15.43 28.78 1.47
C GLY A 419 -14.57 28.35 2.67
N PRO A 420 -13.54 29.13 3.01
CA PRO A 420 -12.70 28.89 4.21
C PRO A 420 -13.50 28.98 5.53
N ASP A 421 -14.64 29.67 5.51
CA ASP A 421 -15.62 29.80 6.58
C ASP A 421 -16.71 28.73 6.56
N GLY A 422 -16.74 27.89 5.52
CA GLY A 422 -17.77 26.87 5.27
C GLY A 422 -19.01 27.37 4.51
N ASN A 423 -19.11 28.66 4.18
CA ASN A 423 -20.27 29.18 3.45
C ASN A 423 -20.18 28.82 1.96
N PHE A 424 -21.32 28.69 1.30
CA PHE A 424 -21.40 28.57 -0.16
C PHE A 424 -22.55 29.41 -0.73
N ASN A 425 -22.34 29.87 -1.97
CA ASN A 425 -23.35 30.48 -2.82
C ASN A 425 -23.19 29.92 -4.24
N ILE A 426 -24.22 29.30 -4.79
CA ILE A 426 -24.14 28.50 -6.01
C ILE A 426 -25.32 28.77 -6.95
N PRO A 427 -25.10 29.30 -8.18
CA PRO A 427 -26.17 29.51 -9.15
C PRO A 427 -26.63 28.18 -9.78
N LEU A 428 -27.92 27.88 -9.66
CA LEU A 428 -28.58 26.74 -10.29
C LEU A 428 -29.64 27.20 -11.30
N TYR A 429 -29.59 26.65 -12.51
CA TYR A 429 -30.65 26.83 -13.50
C TYR A 429 -31.79 25.83 -13.28
N LEU A 430 -33.02 26.34 -13.17
CA LEU A 430 -34.23 25.55 -12.93
C LEU A 430 -35.02 25.32 -14.22
N LYS A 431 -35.74 24.19 -14.29
CA LYS A 431 -36.73 23.89 -15.34
C LYS A 431 -38.11 24.39 -14.90
N THR A 432 -38.99 24.77 -15.83
CA THR A 432 -40.36 25.18 -15.49
C THR A 432 -41.13 24.03 -14.83
N GLY A 433 -41.85 24.32 -13.75
CA GLY A 433 -42.54 23.33 -12.92
C GLY A 433 -41.72 22.90 -11.70
N LYS A 434 -41.90 21.63 -11.29
CA LYS A 434 -41.25 21.04 -10.12
C LYS A 434 -39.79 20.67 -10.41
N ASN A 435 -38.88 21.08 -9.52
CA ASN A 435 -37.47 20.69 -9.52
C ASN A 435 -37.15 20.06 -8.16
N THR A 436 -36.83 18.77 -8.13
CA THR A 436 -36.23 18.15 -6.95
C THR A 436 -34.73 18.48 -6.93
N LEU A 437 -34.27 19.07 -5.83
CA LEU A 437 -32.88 19.42 -5.59
C LEU A 437 -32.27 18.38 -4.64
N LYS A 438 -31.22 17.70 -5.10
CA LYS A 438 -30.38 16.84 -4.25
C LYS A 438 -29.07 17.56 -3.99
N ILE A 439 -28.84 17.93 -2.73
CA ILE A 439 -27.63 18.60 -2.27
C ILE A 439 -26.86 17.65 -1.37
N VAL A 440 -25.62 17.32 -1.73
CA VAL A 440 -24.73 16.47 -0.94
C VAL A 440 -23.48 17.26 -0.60
N SER A 441 -23.16 17.40 0.69
CA SER A 441 -21.83 17.86 1.11
C SER A 441 -20.94 16.67 1.43
N SER A 442 -19.69 16.75 0.99
CA SER A 442 -18.64 15.76 1.21
C SER A 442 -17.45 16.44 1.89
N ASP A 443 -16.97 15.88 2.98
CA ASP A 443 -15.71 16.31 3.60
C ASP A 443 -14.50 15.87 2.75
N LEU A 444 -13.28 16.03 3.29
CA LEU A 444 -12.05 15.53 2.68
C LEU A 444 -11.83 14.01 2.89
N SER A 445 -12.52 13.42 3.87
CA SER A 445 -12.37 12.03 4.34
C SER A 445 -13.39 11.06 3.74
N GLY A 446 -14.28 11.52 2.87
CA GLY A 446 -15.28 10.71 2.17
C GLY A 446 -16.59 10.50 2.92
N ASN A 447 -16.87 11.29 3.95
CA ASN A 447 -18.15 11.29 4.65
C ASN A 447 -19.10 12.29 3.99
N ASN A 448 -20.34 11.86 3.78
CA ASN A 448 -21.34 12.60 3.05
C ASN A 448 -22.54 12.90 3.94
N ALA A 449 -23.03 14.14 3.91
CA ALA A 449 -24.35 14.50 4.39
C ALA A 449 -25.22 14.93 3.19
N GLU A 450 -26.46 14.46 3.15
CA GLU A 450 -27.39 14.72 2.05
C GLU A 450 -28.67 15.39 2.54
N GLN A 451 -29.11 16.42 1.83
CA GLN A 451 -30.42 17.02 1.97
C GLN A 451 -31.09 17.10 0.60
N SER A 452 -32.29 16.52 0.48
CA SER A 452 -33.09 16.51 -0.75
C SER A 452 -34.45 17.15 -0.50
N PHE A 453 -34.87 18.09 -1.36
CA PHE A 453 -36.15 18.79 -1.25
C PHE A 453 -36.62 19.36 -2.60
N ASP A 454 -37.88 19.77 -2.68
CA ASP A 454 -38.48 20.30 -3.91
C ASP A 454 -38.53 21.83 -3.94
N VAL A 455 -38.34 22.42 -5.12
CA VAL A 455 -38.66 23.82 -5.43
C VAL A 455 -39.48 23.91 -6.72
N PHE A 456 -40.23 24.99 -6.90
CA PHE A 456 -41.08 25.21 -8.06
C PHE A 456 -40.67 26.49 -8.80
N TYR A 457 -40.48 26.41 -10.12
CA TYR A 457 -40.14 27.55 -10.96
C TYR A 457 -41.25 27.83 -11.98
N GLU A 458 -41.75 29.06 -12.01
CA GLU A 458 -42.84 29.51 -12.88
C GLU A 458 -42.37 30.69 -13.75
N THR A 459 -42.60 30.61 -15.06
CA THR A 459 -42.19 31.64 -16.03
C THR A 459 -43.14 32.84 -16.09
N SER A 460 -44.32 32.72 -15.49
CA SER A 460 -45.37 33.74 -15.45
C SER A 460 -45.86 33.93 -14.02
N GLU A 461 -46.19 35.16 -13.68
CA GLU A 461 -46.65 35.61 -12.35
C GLU A 461 -48.13 35.26 -12.08
N TYR A 462 -48.81 34.76 -13.10
CA TYR A 462 -50.23 34.38 -13.12
C TYR A 462 -50.44 32.87 -13.33
N GLY A 463 -49.36 32.08 -13.27
CA GLY A 463 -49.38 30.63 -13.54
C GLY A 463 -49.83 30.27 -14.97
N PRO A 464 -50.17 28.99 -15.23
CA PRO A 464 -50.52 28.50 -16.57
C PRO A 464 -51.85 29.06 -17.12
N LEU A 465 -52.65 29.74 -16.30
CA LEU A 465 -53.91 30.38 -16.72
C LEU A 465 -53.66 31.60 -17.63
N ALA A 466 -52.62 32.40 -17.38
CA ALA A 466 -52.33 33.55 -18.24
C ALA A 466 -51.84 33.15 -19.63
N ASP A 467 -51.07 32.08 -19.75
CA ASP A 467 -50.63 31.59 -21.06
C ASP A 467 -51.83 31.08 -21.89
N ALA A 468 -52.83 30.47 -21.23
CA ALA A 468 -54.10 30.11 -21.87
C ALA A 468 -54.90 31.34 -22.32
N TYR A 469 -55.04 32.37 -21.47
CA TYR A 469 -55.70 33.63 -21.85
C TYR A 469 -54.97 34.36 -22.99
N ALA A 470 -53.64 34.43 -22.95
CA ALA A 470 -52.82 35.08 -23.99
C ALA A 470 -52.86 34.32 -25.33
N ALA A 471 -52.93 32.98 -25.30
CA ALA A 471 -53.17 32.18 -26.49
C ALA A 471 -54.58 32.41 -27.07
N GLN A 472 -55.60 32.55 -26.20
CA GLN A 472 -56.98 32.81 -26.60
C GLN A 472 -57.15 34.22 -27.21
N ASP A 473 -56.44 35.23 -26.70
CA ASP A 473 -56.51 36.59 -27.26
C ASP A 473 -55.74 36.70 -28.59
N LYS A 474 -54.61 35.97 -28.73
CA LYS A 474 -53.95 35.79 -30.05
C LYS A 474 -54.84 35.08 -31.07
N SER A 475 -55.62 34.07 -30.66
CA SER A 475 -56.54 33.42 -31.60
C SER A 475 -57.69 34.36 -32.02
N ARG A 476 -58.19 35.19 -31.10
CA ARG A 476 -59.18 36.26 -31.40
C ARG A 476 -58.66 37.32 -32.38
N SER A 477 -57.42 37.78 -32.23
CA SER A 477 -56.85 38.78 -33.14
C SER A 477 -56.64 38.22 -34.55
N LEU A 478 -56.28 36.94 -34.68
CA LEU A 478 -56.13 36.25 -35.96
C LEU A 478 -57.48 36.00 -36.67
N VAL A 479 -58.57 35.74 -35.94
CA VAL A 479 -59.91 35.62 -36.53
C VAL A 479 -60.36 36.93 -37.17
N LYS A 480 -60.25 38.07 -36.45
CA LYS A 480 -60.59 39.39 -37.02
C LYS A 480 -59.78 39.72 -38.28
N ALA A 481 -58.47 39.44 -38.27
CA ALA A 481 -57.61 39.64 -39.45
C ALA A 481 -57.93 38.69 -40.63
N GLY A 482 -58.72 37.64 -40.41
CA GLY A 482 -59.17 36.69 -41.44
C GLY A 482 -60.51 37.06 -42.09
N GLU A 483 -61.42 37.69 -41.35
CA GLU A 483 -62.74 38.09 -41.87
C GLU A 483 -62.62 39.26 -42.86
N ASP A 484 -61.79 40.27 -42.57
CA ASP A 484 -61.53 41.45 -43.41
C ASP A 484 -60.94 41.11 -44.81
N LYS A 485 -60.48 39.88 -45.04
CA LYS A 485 -59.82 39.46 -46.29
C LYS A 485 -60.64 38.52 -47.19
N LYS A 486 -61.90 38.22 -46.85
CA LYS A 486 -62.70 37.22 -47.59
C LYS A 486 -63.79 37.78 -48.52
N SER A 487 -63.65 39.06 -48.93
CA SER A 487 -64.62 39.76 -49.80
C SER A 487 -64.03 40.22 -51.15
N ALA A 488 -63.36 39.34 -51.89
CA ALA A 488 -63.02 39.56 -53.31
C ALA A 488 -62.72 38.25 -54.08
N ALA A 489 -63.66 37.85 -54.96
CA ALA A 489 -63.55 36.86 -56.07
C ALA A 489 -62.91 35.45 -55.84
N GLY A 490 -63.32 34.38 -56.53
CA GLY A 490 -64.47 34.24 -57.44
C GLY A 490 -64.23 33.28 -58.62
N VAL A 491 -64.37 31.96 -58.39
CA VAL A 491 -64.74 30.86 -59.33
C VAL A 491 -64.04 30.79 -60.72
N GLU A 492 -63.35 29.69 -61.12
CA GLU A 492 -63.85 28.40 -61.67
C GLU A 492 -62.63 27.50 -62.04
N LYS A 493 -62.63 26.21 -62.46
CA LYS A 493 -63.60 25.08 -62.63
C LYS A 493 -62.77 23.76 -62.78
N ILE A 494 -63.31 22.59 -62.37
CA ILE A 494 -63.06 21.21 -62.94
C ILE A 494 -61.60 20.63 -62.82
N ALA A 495 -61.30 19.35 -62.52
CA ALA A 495 -62.11 18.14 -62.28
C ALA A 495 -61.47 17.16 -61.24
N GLN A 496 -62.34 16.28 -60.69
CA GLN A 496 -62.22 14.84 -60.37
C GLN A 496 -60.83 14.12 -60.43
N SER A 497 -60.52 13.10 -59.61
CA SER A 497 -61.36 12.17 -58.81
C SER A 497 -60.59 11.58 -57.59
N GLY A 498 -61.29 10.93 -56.64
CA GLY A 498 -60.66 10.13 -55.57
C GLY A 498 -61.45 10.02 -54.24
N VAL A 499 -62.21 8.93 -54.06
CA VAL A 499 -62.97 8.55 -52.84
C VAL A 499 -62.01 8.14 -51.70
N GLY A 500 -62.27 8.28 -50.39
CA GLY A 500 -63.45 8.72 -49.60
C GLY A 500 -63.05 9.01 -48.12
N ALA A 501 -63.86 9.61 -47.23
CA ALA A 501 -65.18 9.22 -46.67
C ALA A 501 -65.05 8.46 -45.32
N VAL A 502 -65.86 8.66 -44.25
CA VAL A 502 -66.94 9.65 -43.94
C VAL A 502 -67.30 9.62 -42.42
N ALA A 503 -67.87 10.71 -41.86
CA ALA A 503 -68.68 10.78 -40.60
C ALA A 503 -68.04 10.44 -39.23
N ALA A 504 -68.64 10.77 -38.06
CA ALA A 504 -69.49 11.92 -37.65
C ALA A 504 -69.73 11.94 -36.10
N VAL A 505 -69.73 13.14 -35.49
CA VAL A 505 -70.75 13.80 -34.59
C VAL A 505 -71.45 13.01 -33.45
N ILE A 506 -72.08 13.74 -32.49
CA ILE A 506 -73.11 13.35 -31.47
C ILE A 506 -72.57 13.03 -30.05
N ILE A 507 -73.14 13.47 -28.89
CA ILE A 507 -73.88 14.71 -28.51
C ILE A 507 -74.08 14.82 -26.96
N ILE A 508 -74.27 16.04 -26.42
CA ILE A 508 -74.93 16.51 -25.15
C ILE A 508 -75.02 15.62 -23.87
N GLY A 509 -74.73 16.23 -22.71
CA GLY A 509 -75.46 16.00 -21.43
C GLY A 509 -74.56 15.92 -20.18
N ILE A 510 -74.65 16.70 -19.09
CA ILE A 510 -75.72 17.31 -18.24
C ILE A 510 -76.04 16.49 -16.96
N VAL A 511 -75.59 17.05 -15.81
CA VAL A 511 -76.18 17.00 -14.44
C VAL A 511 -76.05 15.73 -13.57
N VAL A 512 -75.16 15.85 -12.55
CA VAL A 512 -75.38 15.67 -11.08
C VAL A 512 -76.20 14.47 -10.55
N LEU A 513 -75.65 13.66 -9.61
CA LEU A 513 -76.02 13.65 -8.17
C LEU A 513 -75.13 12.74 -7.27
N LEU A 514 -74.74 13.29 -6.10
CA LEU A 514 -74.37 12.74 -4.77
C LEU A 514 -73.97 11.26 -4.49
N ILE A 515 -73.08 11.13 -3.48
CA ILE A 515 -72.90 10.00 -2.52
C ILE A 515 -72.35 8.71 -3.16
N LEU A 516 -71.19 8.20 -2.74
CA LEU A 516 -70.73 7.98 -1.35
C LEU A 516 -69.25 8.36 -1.16
#